data_AF-A0A7Y4Y8I2-F1
#
_entry.id   AF-A0A7Y4Y8I2-F1
#
_cell.length_a   1.000
_cell.length_b   1.000
_cell.length_c   1.000
_cell.angle_alpha   90.00
_cell.angle_beta   90.00
_cell.angle_gamma   90.00
#
_symmetry.space_group_name_H-M   'P 1'
#
loop_
_entity.id
_entity.type
_entity.pdbx_description
1 polymer ?
#
loop_
_entity_poly.entity_id
_entity_poly.type
_entity_poly.pdbx_seq_one_letter_code
_entity_poly.pdbx_strand_id
1 'polypeptide(L)'
;MRDALKNLYNNQITLEDNNQFYYTIKPYELTNALGNIIAVLQEYNFTKEGDNNGQFYCKLYKTKEGNWYDVEEMNKGIDSNMIMLLKLATNSQELSL
;
A
#
# COMPACT_ATOMS: atom_id res chain seq x y z
N MET A 1 -25.39 -7.58 11.30
CA MET A 1 -24.76 -7.40 9.97
C MET A 1 -23.75 -6.23 9.91
N ARG A 2 -23.54 -5.43 10.97
CA ARG A 2 -22.49 -4.39 10.99
C ARG A 2 -21.09 -4.94 11.25
N ASP A 3 -20.98 -6.05 11.98
CA ASP A 3 -19.67 -6.60 12.40
C ASP A 3 -18.94 -7.41 11.31
N ALA A 4 -19.66 -7.91 10.30
CA ALA A 4 -19.06 -8.68 9.21
C ALA A 4 -18.21 -7.83 8.24
N LEU A 5 -18.37 -6.49 8.26
CA LEU A 5 -17.59 -5.57 7.42
C LEU A 5 -16.34 -5.05 8.13
N LYS A 6 -16.23 -5.17 9.47
CA LYS A 6 -15.02 -4.75 10.20
C LYS A 6 -13.81 -5.64 9.87
N ASN A 7 -14.04 -6.90 9.54
CA ASN A 7 -12.98 -7.85 9.17
C ASN A 7 -12.57 -7.77 7.69
N LEU A 8 -13.20 -6.94 6.87
CA LEU A 8 -12.81 -6.78 5.46
C LEU A 8 -11.74 -5.70 5.25
N TYR A 9 -11.43 -4.87 6.26
CA TYR A 9 -10.75 -3.57 6.07
C TYR A 9 -9.60 -3.22 7.01
N ASN A 10 -9.15 -4.08 7.92
CA ASN A 10 -8.17 -3.66 8.93
C ASN A 10 -6.75 -4.20 8.70
N ASN A 11 -6.27 -4.02 7.48
CA ASN A 11 -4.83 -4.00 7.24
C ASN A 11 -4.30 -2.65 7.77
N GLN A 12 -3.87 -2.67 9.01
CA GLN A 12 -3.36 -1.50 9.73
C GLN A 12 -1.89 -1.70 10.06
N ILE A 13 -1.08 -0.66 9.87
CA ILE A 13 0.30 -0.58 10.37
C ILE A 13 0.47 0.64 11.24
N THR A 14 1.29 0.48 12.27
CA THR A 14 1.76 1.58 13.11
C THR A 14 3.26 1.69 12.91
N LEU A 15 3.73 2.86 12.50
CA LEU A 15 5.15 3.15 12.38
C LEU A 15 5.75 3.48 13.74
N GLU A 16 7.08 3.46 13.85
CA GLU A 16 7.81 3.72 15.11
C GLU A 16 7.53 5.12 15.69
N ASP A 17 7.15 6.08 14.85
CA ASP A 17 6.77 7.44 15.24
C ASP A 17 5.32 7.56 15.73
N ASN A 18 4.64 6.43 15.95
CA ASN A 18 3.22 6.29 16.29
C ASN A 18 2.24 6.77 15.21
N ASN A 19 2.71 7.08 14.00
CA ASN A 19 1.79 7.31 12.89
C ASN A 19 1.11 5.99 12.49
N GLN A 20 -0.21 6.03 12.38
CA GLN A 20 -1.02 4.87 12.01
C GLN A 20 -1.53 5.03 10.58
N PHE A 21 -1.49 3.93 9.83
CA PHE A 21 -1.95 3.87 8.45
C PHE A 21 -2.85 2.66 8.25
N TYR A 22 -3.85 2.86 7.42
CA TYR A 22 -4.69 1.80 6.89
C TYR A 22 -4.37 1.58 5.43
N TYR A 23 -4.43 0.34 4.98
CA TYR A 23 -4.29 0.03 3.58
C TYR A 23 -5.30 -0.99 3.07
N THR A 24 -5.52 -0.94 1.76
CA THR A 24 -6.26 -1.97 1.04
C THR A 24 -5.37 -2.53 -0.06
N ILE A 25 -5.57 -3.82 -0.38
CA ILE A 25 -4.82 -4.50 -1.44
C ILE A 25 -5.81 -4.83 -2.56
N LYS A 26 -5.43 -4.54 -3.81
CA LYS A 26 -6.17 -4.99 -5.00
C LYS A 26 -5.21 -5.36 -6.13
N PRO A 27 -5.61 -6.21 -7.09
CA PRO A 27 -4.80 -6.48 -8.26
C PRO A 27 -4.60 -5.20 -9.11
N TYR A 28 -3.41 -5.05 -9.67
CA TYR A 28 -3.05 -3.99 -10.61
C TYR A 28 -2.40 -4.60 -11.85
N GLU A 29 -3.00 -4.35 -13.00
CA GLU A 29 -2.48 -4.81 -14.30
C GLU A 29 -1.48 -3.77 -14.82
N LEU A 30 -0.20 -4.17 -14.90
CA LEU A 30 0.82 -3.35 -15.53
C LEU A 30 0.74 -3.58 -17.04
N THR A 31 0.46 -2.52 -17.79
CA THR A 31 0.37 -2.56 -19.26
C THR A 31 1.56 -1.85 -19.90
N ASN A 32 2.01 -2.34 -21.06
CA ASN A 32 2.97 -1.60 -21.88
C ASN A 32 2.31 -0.45 -22.66
N ALA A 33 3.11 0.33 -23.40
CA ALA A 33 2.63 1.46 -24.21
C ALA A 33 1.62 1.06 -25.32
N LEU A 34 1.52 -0.24 -25.66
CA LEU A 34 0.56 -0.78 -26.63
C LEU A 34 -0.72 -1.29 -25.96
N GLY A 35 -0.85 -1.16 -24.63
CA GLY A 35 -2.02 -1.60 -23.87
C GLY A 35 -2.05 -3.10 -23.54
N ASN A 36 -0.98 -3.84 -23.84
CA ASN A 36 -0.90 -5.27 -23.48
C ASN A 36 -0.50 -5.42 -22.01
N ILE A 37 -1.21 -6.28 -21.27
CA ILE A 37 -0.86 -6.64 -19.89
C ILE A 37 0.46 -7.42 -19.91
N ILE A 38 1.46 -6.90 -19.22
CA ILE A 38 2.80 -7.50 -19.11
C ILE A 38 3.05 -8.11 -17.73
N ALA A 39 2.32 -7.65 -16.70
CA ALA A 39 2.37 -8.21 -15.35
C ALA A 39 1.09 -7.90 -14.56
N VAL A 40 0.84 -8.67 -13.51
CA VAL A 40 -0.18 -8.36 -12.50
C VAL A 40 0.52 -8.23 -11.15
N LEU A 41 0.37 -7.07 -10.52
CA LEU A 41 0.93 -6.70 -9.22
C LEU A 41 -0.19 -6.61 -8.18
N GLN A 42 0.19 -6.55 -6.91
CA GLN A 42 -0.69 -6.15 -5.82
C GLN A 42 -0.48 -4.66 -5.54
N GLU A 43 -1.51 -3.83 -5.73
CA GLU A 43 -1.51 -2.41 -5.36
C GLU A 43 -1.99 -2.26 -3.92
N TYR A 44 -1.10 -1.76 -3.07
CA TYR A 44 -1.35 -1.37 -1.69
C TYR A 44 -1.67 0.12 -1.65
N ASN A 45 -2.89 0.45 -1.24
CA ASN A 45 -3.39 1.81 -1.15
C ASN A 45 -3.41 2.27 0.30
N PHE A 46 -2.44 3.10 0.71
CA PHE A 46 -2.31 3.60 2.06
C PHE A 46 -3.02 4.93 2.27
N THR A 47 -3.66 5.05 3.42
CA THR A 47 -4.26 6.26 3.96
C THR A 47 -3.80 6.46 5.39
N LYS A 48 -3.59 7.70 5.81
CA LYS A 48 -3.15 8.01 7.17
C LYS A 48 -4.35 8.18 8.09
N GLU A 49 -4.29 7.58 9.28
CA GLU A 49 -5.31 7.81 10.30
C GLU A 49 -5.33 9.29 10.73
N GLY A 50 -6.53 9.86 10.86
CA GLY A 50 -6.72 11.27 11.24
C GLY A 50 -6.47 12.28 10.12
N ASP A 51 -6.10 11.82 8.91
CA ASP A 51 -6.03 12.69 7.74
C ASP A 51 -7.42 12.92 7.15
N ASN A 52 -8.16 13.84 7.79
CA ASN A 52 -9.54 14.16 7.44
C ASN A 52 -9.68 14.87 6.08
N ASN A 53 -8.57 15.35 5.51
CA ASN A 53 -8.55 16.06 4.23
C ASN A 53 -8.08 15.15 3.07
N GLY A 54 -7.68 13.90 3.34
CA GLY A 54 -7.18 12.96 2.34
C GLY A 54 -5.91 13.45 1.63
N GLN A 55 -5.08 14.23 2.32
CA GLN A 55 -3.85 14.80 1.75
C GLN A 55 -2.73 13.77 1.61
N PHE A 56 -2.72 12.75 2.47
CA PHE A 56 -1.82 11.62 2.40
C PHE A 56 -2.47 10.46 1.65
N TYR A 57 -1.94 10.19 0.47
CA TYR A 57 -2.29 9.02 -0.31
C TYR A 57 -1.02 8.42 -0.90
N CYS A 58 -0.71 7.17 -0.56
CA CYS A 58 0.47 6.47 -1.05
C CYS A 58 0.07 5.15 -1.70
N LYS A 59 0.58 4.91 -2.91
CA LYS A 59 0.40 3.65 -3.62
C LYS A 59 1.71 2.92 -3.72
N LEU A 60 1.75 1.70 -3.20
CA LEU A 60 2.89 0.81 -3.34
C LEU A 60 2.48 -0.44 -4.11
N TYR A 61 3.41 -1.02 -4.85
CA TYR A 61 3.14 -2.17 -5.70
C TYR A 61 4.07 -3.31 -5.32
N LYS A 62 3.52 -4.52 -5.23
CA LYS A 62 4.27 -5.72 -4.90
C LYS A 62 4.06 -6.78 -5.97
N THR A 63 5.12 -7.50 -6.34
CA THR A 63 5.00 -8.66 -7.22
C THR A 63 4.41 -9.84 -6.45
N LYS A 64 3.90 -10.84 -7.17
CA LYS A 64 3.38 -12.08 -6.56
C LYS A 64 4.42 -12.85 -5.75
N GLU A 65 5.70 -12.65 -6.04
CA GLU A 65 6.85 -13.22 -5.33
C GLU A 65 7.21 -12.43 -4.05
N GLY A 66 6.51 -11.32 -3.77
CA GLY A 66 6.72 -10.52 -2.57
C GLY A 66 7.78 -9.41 -2.73
N ASN A 67 8.23 -9.11 -3.94
CA ASN A 67 9.18 -8.02 -4.16
C ASN A 67 8.46 -6.68 -4.37
N TRP A 68 8.95 -5.62 -3.75
CA TRP A 68 8.44 -4.28 -4.00
C TRP A 68 8.84 -3.80 -5.40
N TYR A 69 7.86 -3.27 -6.14
CA TYR A 69 8.03 -2.69 -7.46
C TYR A 69 7.80 -1.18 -7.37
N ASP A 70 8.85 -0.41 -7.66
CA ASP A 70 8.79 1.04 -7.62
C ASP A 70 8.29 1.62 -8.94
N VAL A 71 7.12 2.24 -8.88
CA VAL A 71 6.56 3.01 -10.00
C VAL A 71 6.88 4.49 -9.75
N GLU A 72 7.93 4.98 -10.41
CA GLU A 72 8.50 6.32 -10.16
C GLU A 72 7.47 7.48 -10.27
N GLU A 73 6.40 7.30 -11.04
CA GLU A 73 5.39 8.33 -11.26
C GLU A 73 4.31 8.41 -10.16
N MET A 74 4.12 7.34 -9.37
CA MET A 74 2.92 7.17 -8.53
C MET A 74 3.04 7.77 -7.12
N ASN A 75 4.25 8.12 -6.68
CA ASN A 75 4.51 8.66 -5.33
C ASN A 75 5.17 10.04 -5.35
N LYS A 76 4.99 10.82 -6.43
CA LYS A 76 5.52 12.19 -6.54
C LYS A 76 4.97 13.06 -5.40
N GLY A 77 5.86 13.56 -4.54
CA GLY A 77 5.51 14.42 -3.40
C GLY A 77 5.43 13.70 -2.05
N ILE A 78 5.61 12.38 -2.02
CA ILE A 78 5.74 11.62 -0.77
C ILE A 78 7.21 11.48 -0.44
N ASP A 79 7.55 11.70 0.83
CA ASP A 79 8.89 11.52 1.34
C ASP A 79 9.38 10.07 1.14
N SER A 80 10.59 9.88 0.59
CA SER A 80 11.13 8.56 0.27
C SER A 80 11.39 7.70 1.51
N ASN A 81 11.71 8.32 2.66
CA ASN A 81 11.86 7.62 3.92
C ASN A 81 10.49 7.11 4.41
N MET A 82 9.41 7.87 4.24
CA MET A 82 8.05 7.39 4.53
C MET A 82 7.70 6.15 3.70
N ILE A 83 8.00 6.16 2.39
CA ILE A 83 7.77 5.00 1.51
C ILE A 83 8.52 3.77 2.03
N MET A 84 9.79 3.94 2.41
CA MET A 84 10.61 2.85 2.97
C MET A 84 10.00 2.30 4.26
N LEU A 85 9.57 3.16 5.18
CA LEU A 85 8.96 2.74 6.44
C LEU A 85 7.67 1.95 6.24
N LEU A 86 6.79 2.39 5.33
CA LEU A 86 5.56 1.66 5.00
C LEU A 86 5.86 0.26 4.41
N LYS A 87 6.84 0.15 3.51
CA LYS A 87 7.27 -1.13 2.94
C LYS A 87 7.79 -2.10 4.01
N LEU A 88 8.64 -1.60 4.91
CA LEU A 88 9.22 -2.40 5.99
C LEU A 88 8.13 -2.87 6.96
N ALA A 89 7.28 -1.96 7.44
CA ALA A 89 6.20 -2.29 8.36
C ALA A 89 5.22 -3.32 7.77
N THR A 90 4.89 -3.18 6.48
CA THR A 90 4.04 -4.14 5.77
C THR A 90 4.70 -5.51 5.66
N ASN A 91 5.98 -5.58 5.30
CA ASN A 91 6.72 -6.85 5.25
C ASN A 91 6.78 -7.54 6.62
N SER A 92 7.03 -6.77 7.69
CA SER A 92 7.06 -7.31 9.06
C SER A 92 5.70 -7.85 9.51
N GLN A 93 4.61 -7.16 9.15
CA GLN A 93 3.25 -7.60 9.45
C GLN A 93 2.90 -8.90 8.73
N GLU A 94 3.27 -9.02 7.45
CA GLU A 94 3.03 -10.24 6.65
C GLU A 94 3.84 -11.45 7.14
N LEU A 95 5.04 -11.23 7.68
CA LEU A 95 5.87 -12.30 8.28
C LEU A 95 5.39 -12.76 9.66
N SER A 96 4.52 -11.98 10.32
CA SER A 96 4.01 -12.27 11.66
C SER A 96 2.69 -13.06 11.65
N LEU A 97 2.17 -13.39 10.46
CA LEU A 97 0.97 -14.19 10.21
C LEU A 97 1.33 -15.62 9.82
#